data_AF-A0A0G0ZCY3-F1
#
_entry.id   AF-A0A0G0ZCY3-F1
#
_cell.length_a   1.000
_cell.length_b   1.000
_cell.length_c   1.000
_cell.angle_alpha   90.00
_cell.angle_beta   90.00
_cell.angle_gamma   90.00
#
_symmetry.space_group_name_H-M   'P 1'
#
loop_
_entity.id
_entity.type
_entity.pdbx_description
1 polymer ?
#
loop_
_entity_poly.entity_id
_entity_poly.type
_entity_poly.pdbx_seq_one_letter_code
_entity_poly.pdbx_strand_id
1 'polypeptide(L)'
;MTAPVPAPIVGTNGQVAFDPKLPKTQECPLNGVKYSKQQEAWWQKHRPLGVMIENHQEARPQSGLSGADVIYEAVAEGGITRFLAMYYCQDAGQLGPVRSARTYYVDFASEYADFPLYAHVGGANQPGPADALSQLSDYGWTAYNDLNQFSIGFPTFWRDYDRLGRTVATEHTMYSSVSKLLTYAANSRKLTDVNEEG
;
A
#
# COMPACT_ATOMS: atom_id res chain seq x y z
N MET A 1 -16.20 -32.65 0.98
CA MET A 1 -15.85 -31.54 1.87
C MET A 1 -14.35 -31.31 1.73
N THR A 2 -13.91 -30.19 1.19
CA THR A 2 -12.49 -29.82 1.17
C THR A 2 -12.05 -29.49 2.58
N ALA A 3 -10.89 -29.99 3.02
CA ALA A 3 -10.32 -29.65 4.32
C ALA A 3 -10.20 -28.12 4.47
N PRO A 4 -10.43 -27.57 5.68
CA PRO A 4 -10.32 -26.13 5.92
C PRO A 4 -8.91 -25.63 5.60
N VAL A 5 -8.82 -24.46 4.97
CA VAL A 5 -7.53 -23.81 4.66
C VAL A 5 -6.88 -23.40 5.99
N PRO A 6 -5.64 -23.85 6.28
CA PRO A 6 -4.96 -23.47 7.52
C PRO A 6 -4.71 -21.96 7.54
N ALA A 7 -4.89 -21.31 8.70
CA ALA A 7 -4.60 -19.89 8.85
C ALA A 7 -3.09 -19.62 8.76
N PRO A 8 -2.67 -18.48 8.16
CA PRO A 8 -1.26 -18.09 8.14
C PRO A 8 -0.78 -17.69 9.54
N ILE A 9 0.55 -17.66 9.73
CA ILE A 9 1.17 -17.24 10.99
C ILE A 9 1.27 -15.71 10.97
N VAL A 10 0.86 -15.05 12.05
CA VAL A 10 1.01 -13.60 12.23
C VAL A 10 2.16 -13.35 13.20
N GLY A 11 3.21 -12.67 12.73
CA GLY A 11 4.35 -12.27 13.54
C GLY A 11 4.00 -11.19 14.56
N THR A 12 4.91 -10.94 15.52
CA THR A 12 4.72 -9.92 16.58
C THR A 12 4.65 -8.48 16.03
N ASN A 13 5.19 -8.24 14.84
CA ASN A 13 5.09 -6.99 14.09
C ASN A 13 3.82 -6.91 13.20
N GLY A 14 2.95 -7.92 13.28
CA GLY A 14 1.74 -8.04 12.45
C GLY A 14 1.97 -8.56 11.03
N GLN A 15 3.23 -8.81 10.63
CA GLN A 15 3.52 -9.36 9.30
C GLN A 15 3.02 -10.79 9.19
N VAL A 16 2.36 -11.10 8.08
CA VAL A 16 1.79 -12.41 7.80
C VAL A 16 2.82 -13.28 7.07
N ALA A 17 3.08 -14.47 7.64
CA ALA A 17 3.92 -15.49 7.05
C ALA A 17 3.07 -16.67 6.57
N PHE A 18 3.18 -16.96 5.27
CA PHE A 18 2.48 -18.07 4.61
C PHE A 18 3.34 -19.34 4.59
N ASP A 19 2.71 -20.50 4.63
CA ASP A 19 3.42 -21.78 4.56
C ASP A 19 3.97 -22.00 3.14
N PRO A 20 5.31 -22.02 2.96
CA PRO A 20 5.92 -22.15 1.63
C PRO A 20 5.75 -23.55 1.03
N LYS A 21 5.32 -24.55 1.82
CA LYS A 21 5.13 -25.94 1.36
C LYS A 21 3.77 -26.16 0.72
N LEU A 22 2.83 -25.23 0.87
CA LEU A 22 1.51 -25.36 0.29
C LEU A 22 1.56 -25.27 -1.24
N PRO A 23 0.75 -26.07 -1.96
CA PRO A 23 0.67 -25.99 -3.41
C PRO A 23 0.27 -24.59 -3.89
N LYS A 24 1.03 -24.04 -4.85
CA LYS A 24 0.75 -22.75 -5.48
C LYS A 24 -0.13 -22.96 -6.71
N THR A 25 -1.44 -22.86 -6.53
CA THR A 25 -2.44 -23.13 -7.59
C THR A 25 -3.37 -21.96 -7.86
N GLN A 26 -3.43 -20.98 -6.98
CA GLN A 26 -4.36 -19.85 -7.07
C GLN A 26 -3.67 -18.70 -7.79
N GLU A 27 -4.29 -18.22 -8.86
CA GLU A 27 -3.76 -17.12 -9.64
C GLU A 27 -4.07 -15.79 -8.96
N CYS A 28 -3.04 -14.97 -8.76
CA CYS A 28 -3.22 -13.60 -8.29
C CYS A 28 -3.87 -12.76 -9.40
N PRO A 29 -5.00 -12.08 -9.14
CA PRO A 29 -5.71 -11.33 -10.17
C PRO A 29 -4.92 -10.13 -10.70
N LEU A 30 -3.91 -9.64 -9.97
CA LEU A 30 -3.15 -8.45 -10.38
C LEU A 30 -1.94 -8.76 -11.27
N ASN A 31 -1.38 -9.96 -11.21
CA ASN A 31 -0.12 -10.28 -11.89
C ASN A 31 -0.01 -11.70 -12.46
N GLY A 32 -1.01 -12.57 -12.27
CA GLY A 32 -1.01 -13.94 -12.78
C GLY A 32 -0.08 -14.91 -12.04
N VAL A 33 0.65 -14.45 -11.02
CA VAL A 33 1.54 -15.31 -10.23
C VAL A 33 0.71 -16.29 -9.41
N LYS A 34 1.15 -17.55 -9.34
CA LYS A 34 0.47 -18.59 -8.56
C LYS A 34 0.89 -18.56 -7.10
N TYR A 35 -0.10 -18.59 -6.22
CA TYR A 35 0.02 -18.60 -4.77
C TYR A 35 -0.82 -19.73 -4.14
N SER A 36 -0.65 -19.92 -2.83
CA SER A 36 -1.39 -20.95 -2.10
C SER A 36 -2.84 -20.54 -1.82
N LYS A 37 -3.73 -21.53 -1.56
CA LYS A 37 -5.10 -21.27 -1.06
C LYS A 37 -5.12 -20.47 0.25
N GLN A 38 -4.05 -20.57 1.04
CA GLN A 38 -3.90 -19.80 2.28
C GLN A 38 -3.71 -18.31 2.01
N GLN A 39 -2.93 -17.97 0.99
CA GLN A 39 -2.78 -16.59 0.54
C GLN A 39 -4.06 -16.08 -0.09
N GLU A 40 -4.74 -16.92 -0.89
CA GLU A 40 -6.04 -16.57 -1.47
C GLU A 40 -7.07 -16.20 -0.41
N ALA A 41 -7.22 -17.05 0.60
CA ALA A 41 -8.10 -16.78 1.72
C ALA A 41 -7.69 -15.57 2.57
N TRP A 42 -6.46 -15.08 2.42
CA TRP A 42 -5.98 -13.86 3.06
C TRP A 42 -6.32 -12.62 2.22
N TRP A 43 -5.97 -12.61 0.93
CA TRP A 43 -6.20 -11.43 0.08
C TRP A 43 -7.67 -11.18 -0.20
N GLN A 44 -8.51 -12.22 -0.20
CA GLN A 44 -9.96 -12.10 -0.32
C GLN A 44 -10.63 -11.39 0.86
N LYS A 45 -9.88 -10.98 1.91
CA LYS A 45 -10.42 -10.29 3.09
C LYS A 45 -10.11 -8.79 3.11
N HIS A 46 -9.46 -8.27 2.07
CA HIS A 46 -9.12 -6.87 1.99
C HIS A 46 -9.12 -6.39 0.54
N ARG A 47 -9.04 -5.07 0.36
CA ARG A 47 -8.90 -4.43 -0.95
C ARG A 47 -7.45 -4.42 -1.42
N PRO A 48 -7.20 -4.24 -2.73
CA PRO A 48 -5.90 -3.83 -3.22
C PRO A 48 -5.41 -2.56 -2.51
N LEU A 49 -4.13 -2.56 -2.13
CA LEU A 49 -3.47 -1.46 -1.42
C LEU A 49 -2.43 -0.82 -2.35
N GLY A 50 -2.69 0.39 -2.82
CA GLY A 50 -1.72 1.24 -3.51
C GLY A 50 -0.94 2.08 -2.50
N VAL A 51 0.39 2.07 -2.60
CA VAL A 51 1.26 2.88 -1.75
C VAL A 51 2.20 3.72 -2.59
N MET A 52 2.22 5.02 -2.32
CA MET A 52 3.19 5.94 -2.90
C MET A 52 4.55 5.77 -2.26
N ILE A 53 5.56 5.39 -3.04
CA ILE A 53 6.93 5.13 -2.56
C ILE A 53 7.93 6.11 -3.22
N GLU A 54 8.86 6.62 -2.41
CA GLU A 54 9.93 7.52 -2.83
C GLU A 54 10.92 6.82 -3.77
N ASN A 55 11.42 7.55 -4.79
CA ASN A 55 12.51 7.08 -5.65
C ASN A 55 13.67 8.07 -5.80
N HIS A 56 13.73 9.10 -4.96
CA HIS A 56 14.93 9.93 -4.80
C HIS A 56 16.18 9.08 -4.54
N GLN A 57 17.31 9.44 -5.15
CA GLN A 57 18.55 8.67 -5.07
C GLN A 57 19.00 8.45 -3.61
N GLU A 58 18.83 9.46 -2.76
CA GLU A 58 19.21 9.35 -1.35
C GLU A 58 18.26 8.50 -0.50
N ALA A 59 17.06 8.21 -0.98
CA ALA A 59 16.10 7.36 -0.28
C ALA A 59 16.36 5.86 -0.49
N ARG A 60 17.24 5.50 -1.42
CA ARG A 60 17.47 4.10 -1.79
C ARG A 60 18.38 3.39 -0.77
N PRO A 61 18.18 2.06 -0.55
CA PRO A 61 17.14 1.21 -1.13
C PRO A 61 15.77 1.38 -0.49
N GLN A 62 14.67 1.10 -1.18
CA GLN A 62 13.31 1.09 -0.64
C GLN A 62 12.99 -0.23 0.09
N SER A 63 11.99 -0.20 0.98
CA SER A 63 11.41 -1.40 1.60
C SER A 63 10.07 -1.75 0.96
N GLY A 64 9.82 -3.05 0.78
CA GLY A 64 8.53 -3.59 0.34
C GLY A 64 8.37 -3.78 -1.16
N LEU A 65 9.17 -3.11 -2.01
CA LEU A 65 9.00 -3.17 -3.47
C LEU A 65 9.07 -4.61 -4.04
N SER A 66 9.91 -5.48 -3.49
CA SER A 66 10.01 -6.88 -3.94
C SER A 66 8.75 -7.71 -3.68
N GLY A 67 7.87 -7.24 -2.79
CA GLY A 67 6.59 -7.87 -2.47
C GLY A 67 5.39 -7.25 -3.21
N ALA A 68 5.61 -6.21 -4.02
CA ALA A 68 4.53 -5.58 -4.79
C ALA A 68 4.06 -6.48 -5.94
N ASP A 69 2.76 -6.45 -6.23
CA ASP A 69 2.17 -7.18 -7.35
C ASP A 69 2.34 -6.42 -8.67
N VAL A 70 2.20 -5.09 -8.62
CA VAL A 70 2.44 -4.18 -9.75
C VAL A 70 3.17 -2.93 -9.25
N ILE A 71 4.10 -2.40 -10.06
CA ILE A 71 4.81 -1.15 -9.79
C ILE A 71 4.69 -0.24 -11.02
N TYR A 72 4.18 0.97 -10.80
CA TYR A 72 4.24 2.06 -11.77
C TYR A 72 5.36 3.01 -11.38
N GLU A 73 6.18 3.42 -12.36
CA GLU A 73 7.15 4.50 -12.20
C GLU A 73 6.82 5.64 -13.16
N ALA A 74 6.65 6.84 -12.62
CA ALA A 74 6.45 8.06 -13.39
C ALA A 74 7.14 9.26 -12.73
N VAL A 75 7.49 10.24 -13.56
CA VAL A 75 8.09 11.51 -13.10
C VAL A 75 7.12 12.22 -12.17
N ALA A 76 7.59 12.69 -11.01
CA ALA A 76 6.77 13.37 -10.02
C ALA A 76 7.11 14.85 -9.86
N GLU A 77 8.36 15.20 -9.53
CA GLU A 77 8.81 16.57 -9.34
C GLU A 77 10.24 16.74 -9.83
N GLY A 78 10.53 17.83 -10.56
CA GLY A 78 11.92 18.18 -10.91
C GLY A 78 12.70 17.10 -11.64
N GLY A 79 12.02 16.22 -12.39
CA GLY A 79 12.63 15.07 -13.08
C GLY A 79 12.84 13.83 -12.21
N ILE A 80 12.45 13.87 -10.93
CA ILE A 80 12.56 12.76 -9.99
C ILE A 80 11.29 11.91 -10.08
N THR A 81 11.45 10.61 -10.28
CA THR A 81 10.34 9.66 -10.33
C THR A 81 9.88 9.28 -8.93
N ARG A 82 8.68 8.72 -8.83
CA ARG A 82 8.15 8.01 -7.66
C ARG A 82 7.64 6.67 -8.12
N PHE A 83 7.25 5.83 -7.17
CA PHE A 83 6.52 4.61 -7.46
C PHE A 83 5.11 4.67 -6.89
N LEU A 84 4.15 4.10 -7.62
CA LEU A 84 2.95 3.52 -7.03
C LEU A 84 3.16 2.01 -7.01
N ALA A 85 3.23 1.44 -5.81
CA ALA A 85 3.34 -0.01 -5.62
C ALA A 85 1.98 -0.56 -5.15
N MET A 86 1.43 -1.48 -5.92
CA MET A 86 0.17 -2.17 -5.61
C MET A 86 0.46 -3.48 -4.88
N TYR A 87 -0.23 -3.70 -3.76
CA TYR A 87 -0.12 -4.90 -2.93
C TYR A 87 -1.50 -5.52 -2.74
N TYR A 88 -1.61 -6.81 -3.02
CA TYR A 88 -2.85 -7.58 -2.86
C TYR A 88 -2.58 -9.02 -2.48
N CYS A 89 -1.72 -9.76 -3.20
CA CYS A 89 -1.64 -11.22 -3.09
C CYS A 89 -0.64 -11.75 -2.07
N GLN A 90 0.14 -10.87 -1.44
CA GLN A 90 1.09 -11.20 -0.37
C GLN A 90 1.33 -10.03 0.59
N ASP A 91 1.80 -10.34 1.80
CA ASP A 91 2.24 -9.34 2.77
C ASP A 91 3.72 -8.99 2.53
N ALA A 92 3.96 -7.81 1.96
CA ALA A 92 5.29 -7.26 1.70
C ALA A 92 6.00 -6.70 2.95
N GLY A 93 5.37 -6.77 4.12
CA GLY A 93 5.92 -6.29 5.38
C GLY A 93 6.01 -4.76 5.42
N GLN A 94 7.20 -4.25 5.74
CA GLN A 94 7.46 -2.82 5.86
C GLN A 94 7.54 -2.15 4.48
N LEU A 95 6.88 -1.00 4.34
CA LEU A 95 6.75 -0.24 3.11
C LEU A 95 7.34 1.17 3.29
N GLY A 96 8.20 1.59 2.37
CA GLY A 96 8.63 2.99 2.32
C GLY A 96 10.01 3.22 1.69
N PRO A 97 10.49 4.48 1.67
CA PRO A 97 9.82 5.63 2.27
C PRO A 97 8.52 6.02 1.56
N VAL A 98 7.44 6.28 2.30
CA VAL A 98 6.13 6.66 1.74
C VAL A 98 6.13 8.14 1.35
N ARG A 99 5.51 8.48 0.22
CA ARG A 99 5.55 9.82 -0.37
C ARG A 99 4.23 10.38 -0.85
N SER A 100 4.29 11.62 -1.34
CA SER A 100 3.13 12.40 -1.73
C SER A 100 2.44 11.86 -2.98
N ALA A 101 1.12 11.95 -2.98
CA ALA A 101 0.25 11.62 -4.11
C ALA A 101 0.46 12.56 -5.31
N ARG A 102 0.18 12.03 -6.51
CA ARG A 102 0.06 12.77 -7.78
C ARG A 102 -1.13 12.27 -8.57
N THR A 103 -1.69 13.14 -9.40
CA THR A 103 -2.95 12.90 -10.13
C THR A 103 -2.97 11.58 -10.89
N TYR A 104 -1.98 11.35 -11.75
CA TYR A 104 -1.87 10.10 -12.53
C TYR A 104 -1.70 8.84 -11.68
N TYR A 105 -1.12 8.92 -10.47
CA TYR A 105 -1.09 7.75 -9.59
C TYR A 105 -2.44 7.49 -8.94
N VAL A 106 -3.25 8.53 -8.69
CA VAL A 106 -4.64 8.36 -8.25
C VAL A 106 -5.45 7.69 -9.37
N ASP A 107 -5.25 8.14 -10.62
CA ASP A 107 -5.87 7.50 -11.80
C ASP A 107 -5.49 6.02 -11.88
N PHE A 108 -4.19 5.69 -11.86
CA PHE A 108 -3.73 4.30 -11.93
C PHE A 108 -4.26 3.46 -10.77
N ALA A 109 -4.30 4.00 -9.54
CA ALA A 109 -4.85 3.27 -8.42
C ALA A 109 -6.35 2.95 -8.62
N SER A 110 -7.12 3.87 -9.20
CA SER A 110 -8.56 3.71 -9.41
C SER A 110 -8.94 2.57 -10.37
N GLU A 111 -8.00 2.08 -11.17
CA GLU A 111 -8.20 0.94 -12.07
C GLU A 111 -8.32 -0.41 -11.32
N TYR A 112 -7.96 -0.46 -10.03
CA TYR A 112 -7.85 -1.72 -9.27
C TYR A 112 -9.09 -2.10 -8.45
N ALA A 113 -9.98 -1.14 -8.18
CA ALA A 113 -11.26 -1.32 -7.49
C ALA A 113 -12.03 0.01 -7.52
N ASP A 114 -13.33 0.00 -7.20
CA ASP A 114 -14.10 1.24 -7.01
C ASP A 114 -13.47 2.11 -5.91
N PHE A 115 -13.01 1.48 -4.82
CA PHE A 115 -12.33 2.15 -3.70
C PHE A 115 -11.14 1.31 -3.19
N PRO A 116 -9.99 1.36 -3.88
CA PRO A 116 -8.75 0.71 -3.45
C PRO A 116 -8.15 1.47 -2.27
N LEU A 117 -7.44 0.82 -1.35
CA LEU A 117 -6.76 1.56 -0.29
C LEU A 117 -5.58 2.33 -0.88
N TYR A 118 -5.44 3.62 -0.55
CA TYR A 118 -4.41 4.47 -1.14
C TYR A 118 -3.60 5.20 -0.07
N ALA A 119 -2.35 4.76 0.16
CA ALA A 119 -1.49 5.28 1.22
C ALA A 119 -0.42 6.24 0.69
N HIS A 120 -0.34 7.42 1.31
CA HIS A 120 0.59 8.47 0.91
C HIS A 120 0.88 9.47 2.04
N VAL A 121 1.83 10.37 1.80
CA VAL A 121 2.23 11.45 2.73
C VAL A 121 1.99 12.79 2.07
N GLY A 122 0.77 13.34 2.25
CA GLY A 122 0.33 14.55 1.56
C GLY A 122 0.22 14.35 0.05
N GLY A 123 0.09 15.44 -0.70
CA GLY A 123 -0.12 15.38 -2.14
C GLY A 123 0.09 16.74 -2.76
N ALA A 124 0.15 16.78 -4.09
CA ALA A 124 0.07 18.05 -4.80
C ALA A 124 -1.29 18.71 -4.50
N ASN A 125 -1.24 19.98 -4.08
CA ASN A 125 -2.39 20.81 -3.72
C ASN A 125 -2.14 22.21 -4.30
N GLN A 126 -2.35 22.32 -5.61
CA GLN A 126 -2.08 23.52 -6.39
C GLN A 126 -3.23 23.70 -7.38
N PRO A 127 -3.75 24.92 -7.57
CA PRO A 127 -4.80 25.16 -8.55
C PRO A 127 -4.39 24.66 -9.95
N GLY A 128 -5.26 23.88 -10.59
CA GLY A 128 -5.06 23.37 -11.94
C GLY A 128 -5.09 21.83 -12.02
N PRO A 129 -4.64 21.25 -13.15
CA PRO A 129 -4.80 19.82 -13.43
C PRO A 129 -3.91 18.90 -12.60
N ALA A 130 -3.01 19.45 -11.78
CA ALA A 130 -2.08 18.70 -10.94
C ALA A 130 -2.48 18.73 -9.46
N ASP A 131 -3.78 18.90 -9.16
CA ASP A 131 -4.32 18.91 -7.80
C ASP A 131 -4.75 17.51 -7.36
N ALA A 132 -3.80 16.74 -6.82
CA ALA A 132 -4.06 15.36 -6.40
C ALA A 132 -4.95 15.29 -5.16
N LEU A 133 -4.88 16.26 -4.24
CA LEU A 133 -5.69 16.22 -3.01
C LEU A 133 -7.15 16.58 -3.29
N SER A 134 -7.42 17.53 -4.19
CA SER A 134 -8.79 17.77 -4.66
C SER A 134 -9.32 16.58 -5.45
N GLN A 135 -8.50 15.96 -6.30
CA GLN A 135 -8.92 14.77 -7.05
C GLN A 135 -9.34 13.60 -6.16
N LEU A 136 -8.63 13.34 -5.06
CA LEU A 136 -9.05 12.34 -4.07
C LEU A 136 -10.43 12.65 -3.49
N SER A 137 -10.77 13.93 -3.34
CA SER A 137 -12.09 14.35 -2.87
C SER A 137 -13.15 14.19 -3.96
N ASP A 138 -12.82 14.53 -5.20
CA ASP A 138 -13.71 14.36 -6.37
C ASP A 138 -14.03 12.88 -6.62
N TYR A 139 -13.09 11.98 -6.34
CA TYR A 139 -13.29 10.52 -6.44
C TYR A 139 -14.02 9.95 -5.21
N GLY A 140 -14.31 10.78 -4.19
CA GLY A 140 -14.95 10.34 -2.96
C GLY A 140 -14.04 9.53 -2.03
N TRP A 141 -12.71 9.58 -2.22
CA TRP A 141 -11.76 8.80 -1.45
C TRP A 141 -11.38 9.45 -0.12
N THR A 142 -11.43 10.78 -0.06
CA THR A 142 -11.08 11.57 1.13
C THR A 142 -11.88 11.09 2.35
N ALA A 143 -11.15 10.75 3.41
CA ALA A 143 -11.71 10.19 4.66
C ALA A 143 -12.45 8.84 4.52
N TYR A 144 -12.33 8.15 3.38
CA TYR A 144 -12.82 6.80 3.16
C TYR A 144 -11.64 5.83 2.94
N ASN A 145 -11.25 5.56 1.69
CA ASN A 145 -10.12 4.71 1.32
C ASN A 145 -8.78 5.45 1.18
N ASP A 146 -8.78 6.78 1.29
CA ASP A 146 -7.57 7.61 1.42
C ASP A 146 -6.89 7.38 2.79
N LEU A 147 -5.65 6.88 2.75
CA LEU A 147 -4.77 6.65 3.88
C LEU A 147 -3.62 7.68 3.92
N ASN A 148 -3.97 8.96 4.01
CA ASN A 148 -3.02 10.06 4.14
C ASN A 148 -2.40 10.17 5.54
N GLN A 149 -1.07 10.11 5.61
CA GLN A 149 -0.30 10.24 6.86
C GLN A 149 -0.60 11.52 7.65
N PHE A 150 -0.99 12.62 7.00
CA PHE A 150 -1.36 13.86 7.72
C PHE A 150 -2.59 13.70 8.61
N SER A 151 -3.45 12.72 8.33
CA SER A 151 -4.62 12.36 9.15
C SER A 151 -4.41 11.07 9.96
N ILE A 152 -3.35 10.32 9.66
CA ILE A 152 -3.06 9.01 10.24
C ILE A 152 -1.63 9.02 10.81
N GLY A 153 -1.53 9.15 12.13
CA GLY A 153 -0.25 9.19 12.83
C GLY A 153 0.31 7.81 13.20
N PHE A 154 1.22 7.84 14.17
CA PHE A 154 1.72 6.64 14.85
C PHE A 154 0.55 5.86 15.51
N PRO A 155 0.54 4.51 15.50
CA PRO A 155 1.60 3.62 15.04
C PRO A 155 1.49 3.16 13.59
N THR A 156 0.53 3.67 12.81
CA THR A 156 0.30 3.25 11.42
C THR A 156 1.39 3.77 10.49
N PHE A 157 1.76 5.04 10.68
CA PHE A 157 2.90 5.68 10.03
C PHE A 157 3.95 6.06 11.06
N TRP A 158 5.23 5.88 10.72
CA TRP A 158 6.34 6.26 11.60
C TRP A 158 7.54 6.76 10.81
N ARG A 159 8.40 7.55 11.46
CA ARG A 159 9.68 7.98 10.89
C ARG A 159 10.78 7.01 11.36
N ASP A 160 11.54 6.47 10.43
CA ASP A 160 12.75 5.68 10.70
C ASP A 160 13.97 6.46 10.17
N TYR A 161 14.62 7.20 11.08
CA TYR A 161 15.80 8.01 10.75
C TYR A 161 17.08 7.19 10.62
N ASP A 162 17.11 5.95 11.12
CA ASP A 162 18.30 5.11 11.20
C ASP A 162 18.39 4.06 10.08
N ARG A 163 17.32 3.91 9.29
CA ARG A 163 17.15 3.00 8.15
C ARG A 163 18.34 2.78 7.21
N LEU A 164 19.24 3.75 7.06
CA LEU A 164 20.37 3.71 6.11
C LEU A 164 21.74 3.75 6.80
N GLY A 165 21.80 3.81 8.14
CA GLY A 165 23.05 4.01 8.87
C GLY A 165 23.74 5.36 8.57
N ARG A 166 23.05 6.28 7.89
CA ARG A 166 23.47 7.66 7.62
C ARG A 166 22.26 8.58 7.68
N THR A 167 22.50 9.85 7.98
CA THR A 167 21.46 10.88 7.95
C THR A 167 20.99 11.12 6.52
N VAL A 168 19.67 11.20 6.36
CA VAL A 168 18.98 11.66 5.16
C VAL A 168 17.91 12.68 5.55
N ALA A 169 17.45 13.46 4.58
CA ALA A 169 16.38 14.42 4.80
C ALA A 169 15.11 13.74 5.36
N THR A 170 14.36 14.44 6.21
CA THR A 170 13.22 13.87 6.97
C THR A 170 12.21 13.22 6.04
N GLU A 171 12.01 13.80 4.87
CA GLU A 171 11.08 13.34 3.87
C GLU A 171 11.43 11.94 3.32
N HIS A 172 12.67 11.46 3.46
CA HIS A 172 13.11 10.11 3.08
C HIS A 172 12.98 9.06 4.21
N THR A 173 12.26 9.37 5.29
CA THR A 173 12.20 8.50 6.48
C THR A 173 10.79 8.07 6.87
N MET A 174 9.73 8.41 6.15
CA MET A 174 8.37 7.97 6.52
C MET A 174 8.12 6.53 6.08
N TYR A 175 7.60 5.70 6.98
CA TYR A 175 7.33 4.29 6.75
C TYR A 175 5.92 3.90 7.18
N SER A 176 5.45 2.79 6.60
CA SER A 176 4.29 2.04 7.07
C SER A 176 4.52 0.53 6.91
N SER A 177 3.51 -0.30 7.14
CA SER A 177 3.51 -1.72 6.76
C SER A 177 2.15 -2.13 6.20
N VAL A 178 2.13 -3.17 5.37
CA VAL A 178 0.89 -3.76 4.84
C VAL A 178 -0.08 -4.06 5.99
N SER A 179 0.39 -4.79 7.00
CA SER A 179 -0.40 -5.16 8.17
C SER A 179 -1.03 -3.97 8.90
N LYS A 180 -0.28 -2.87 9.09
CA LYS A 180 -0.77 -1.66 9.78
C LYS A 180 -1.80 -0.90 8.95
N LEU A 181 -1.58 -0.77 7.65
CA LEU A 181 -2.52 -0.09 6.74
C LEU A 181 -3.82 -0.86 6.62
N LEU A 182 -3.76 -2.17 6.41
CA LEU A 182 -4.95 -3.04 6.37
C LEU A 182 -5.70 -3.04 7.71
N THR A 183 -4.98 -3.11 8.83
CA THR A 183 -5.58 -3.06 10.17
C THR A 183 -6.27 -1.72 10.43
N TYR A 184 -5.64 -0.61 10.05
CA TYR A 184 -6.25 0.73 10.19
C TYR A 184 -7.51 0.84 9.32
N ALA A 185 -7.45 0.41 8.06
CA ALA A 185 -8.59 0.40 7.16
C ALA A 185 -9.77 -0.40 7.74
N ALA A 186 -9.51 -1.64 8.18
CA ALA A 186 -10.55 -2.49 8.75
C ALA A 186 -11.14 -1.92 10.06
N ASN A 187 -10.29 -1.45 10.99
CA ASN A 187 -10.76 -1.05 12.31
C ASN A 187 -11.37 0.35 12.35
N SER A 188 -10.73 1.30 11.67
CA SER A 188 -11.08 2.72 11.71
C SER A 188 -11.99 3.16 10.57
N ARG A 189 -11.90 2.52 9.40
CA ARG A 189 -12.72 2.85 8.22
C ARG A 189 -13.77 1.78 7.88
N LYS A 190 -13.76 0.63 8.57
CA LYS A 190 -14.62 -0.52 8.27
C LYS A 190 -14.45 -1.05 6.84
N LEU A 191 -13.24 -0.89 6.29
CA LEU A 191 -12.90 -1.35 4.95
C LEU A 191 -12.16 -2.68 5.02
N THR A 192 -12.86 -3.76 4.65
CA THR A 192 -12.28 -5.08 4.38
C THR A 192 -12.35 -5.34 2.87
N ASP A 193 -12.68 -6.55 2.45
CA ASP A 193 -13.08 -6.95 1.10
C ASP A 193 -14.44 -6.40 0.66
N VAL A 194 -15.34 -6.11 1.60
CA VAL A 194 -16.68 -5.57 1.34
C VAL A 194 -16.73 -4.06 1.59
N ASN A 195 -17.73 -3.40 1.01
CA ASN A 195 -18.03 -1.99 1.30
C ASN A 195 -18.95 -1.88 2.52
N GLU A 196 -19.41 -0.66 2.84
CA GLU A 196 -20.32 -0.46 3.98
C GLU A 196 -21.69 -1.15 3.80
N GLU A 197 -22.01 -1.58 2.57
CA GLU A 197 -23.27 -2.21 2.18
C GLU A 197 -23.22 -3.75 2.25
N GLY A 198 -22.04 -4.33 2.46
CA GLY A 198 -21.79 -5.78 2.54
C GLY A 198 -21.31 -6.38 1.24
#